data_AF-A0A963FCX8-F1
#
_entry.id   AF-A0A963FCX8-F1
#
_cell.length_a   1.000
_cell.length_b   1.000
_cell.length_c   1.000
_cell.angle_alpha   90.00
_cell.angle_beta   90.00
_cell.angle_gamma   90.00
#
_symmetry.space_group_name_H-M   'P 1'
#
loop_
_entity.id
_entity.type
_entity.pdbx_description
1 polymer ?
#
loop_
_entity_poly.entity_id
_entity_poly.type
_entity_poly.pdbx_seq_one_letter_code
_entity_poly.pdbx_strand_id
1 'polypeptide(L)'
;MKSVIRKSLCALAVVSVLNLSVINSAFAHCDSMDGPVITEAKNALAKGDVTPLLKWVPAADEEKIKVVFDQVIPVRNLGSQAQELADRQLFATLVEVHRASEGAPYSGIKPAGGIDPAVMAADLALQKGNIDDLVARITHKFEQSVR
;
A
#
# COMPACT_ATOMS: atom_id res chain seq x y z
N MET A 1 19.95 47.17 11.89
CA MET A 1 19.40 46.05 12.69
C MET A 1 18.07 45.50 12.18
N LYS A 2 17.02 46.32 11.97
CA LYS A 2 15.68 45.84 11.53
C LYS A 2 15.67 45.05 10.19
N SER A 3 16.54 45.41 9.24
CA SER A 3 16.69 44.73 7.93
C SER A 3 17.33 43.34 8.03
N VAL A 4 18.30 43.16 8.93
CA VAL A 4 18.98 41.86 9.16
C VAL A 4 18.02 40.89 9.83
N ILE A 5 17.23 41.37 10.81
CA ILE A 5 16.21 40.58 11.50
C ILE A 5 15.11 40.09 10.53
N ARG A 6 14.67 40.92 9.58
CA ARG A 6 13.71 40.53 8.53
C ARG A 6 14.26 39.47 7.57
N LYS A 7 15.54 39.58 7.17
CA LYS A 7 16.19 38.58 6.30
C LYS A 7 16.37 37.24 7.01
N SER A 8 16.74 37.25 8.30
CA SER A 8 16.81 36.03 9.12
C SER A 8 15.43 35.40 9.35
N LEU A 9 14.36 36.19 9.51
CA LEU A 9 13.00 35.66 9.67
C LEU A 9 12.50 34.95 8.40
N CYS A 10 12.75 35.53 7.22
CA CYS A 10 12.41 34.88 5.95
C CYS A 10 13.25 33.61 5.70
N ALA A 11 14.54 33.61 6.05
CA ALA A 11 15.38 32.43 5.92
C ALA A 11 14.94 31.29 6.84
N LEU A 12 14.53 31.57 8.09
CA LEU A 12 14.00 30.56 9.01
C LEU A 12 12.65 29.98 8.55
N ALA A 13 11.79 30.80 7.95
CA ALA A 13 10.51 30.34 7.41
C ALA A 13 10.72 29.40 6.21
N VAL A 14 11.65 29.70 5.31
CA VAL A 14 11.98 28.84 4.16
C VAL A 14 12.58 27.50 4.61
N VAL A 15 13.48 27.50 5.60
CA VAL A 15 14.07 26.26 6.15
C VAL A 15 13.02 25.40 6.88
N SER A 16 12.06 26.02 7.59
CA SER A 16 10.96 25.27 8.23
C SER A 16 10.02 24.64 7.20
N VAL A 17 9.70 25.35 6.11
CA VAL A 17 8.86 24.82 5.02
C VAL A 17 9.56 23.66 4.28
N LEU A 18 10.90 23.72 4.12
CA LEU A 18 11.67 22.63 3.51
C LEU A 18 11.73 21.34 4.36
N ASN A 19 11.56 21.44 5.69
CA ASN A 19 11.54 20.26 6.56
C ASN A 19 10.15 19.58 6.65
N LEU A 20 9.07 20.26 6.25
CA LEU A 20 7.73 19.67 6.16
C LEU A 20 7.56 18.68 4.99
N SER A 21 8.54 18.61 4.08
CA SER A 21 8.52 17.70 2.93
C SER A 21 9.00 16.28 3.26
N VAL A 22 9.52 16.03 4.46
CA VAL A 22 9.78 14.66 4.93
C VAL A 22 8.50 14.12 5.56
N ILE A 23 7.45 14.03 4.73
CA ILE A 23 6.31 13.19 5.07
C ILE A 23 6.89 11.78 5.04
N ASN A 24 7.14 11.21 6.22
CA ASN A 24 7.32 9.77 6.35
C ASN A 24 6.07 9.15 5.75
N SER A 25 6.15 8.76 4.48
CA SER A 25 5.16 7.89 3.87
C SER A 25 5.11 6.67 4.76
N ALA A 26 4.09 6.60 5.62
CA ALA A 26 3.78 5.38 6.33
C ALA A 26 3.76 4.30 5.24
N PHE A 27 4.69 3.35 5.31
CA PHE A 27 4.76 2.26 4.36
C PHE A 27 3.49 1.44 4.55
N ALA A 28 2.43 1.82 3.85
CA ALA A 28 1.23 1.03 3.76
C ALA A 28 1.60 -0.18 2.90
N HIS A 29 1.68 -1.35 3.52
CA HIS A 29 1.94 -2.61 2.84
C HIS A 29 0.82 -2.97 1.83
N CYS A 30 -0.31 -2.25 1.86
CA CYS A 30 -1.41 -2.32 0.91
C CYS A 30 -1.03 -1.98 -0.55
N ASP A 31 0.06 -1.25 -0.79
CA ASP A 31 0.58 -0.96 -2.15
C ASP A 31 1.78 -1.85 -2.56
N SER A 32 2.12 -2.86 -1.75
CA SER A 32 3.22 -3.79 -2.03
C SER A 32 2.80 -4.97 -2.90
N MET A 33 3.71 -5.47 -3.74
CA MET A 33 3.50 -6.63 -4.63
C MET A 33 3.14 -7.94 -3.87
N ASP A 34 3.59 -8.05 -2.63
CA ASP A 34 3.28 -9.12 -1.66
C ASP A 34 2.30 -8.67 -0.56
N GLY A 35 1.71 -7.47 -0.71
CA GLY A 35 0.69 -6.94 0.17
C GLY A 35 -0.68 -7.60 0.01
N PRO A 36 -1.61 -7.35 0.95
CA PRO A 36 -2.91 -8.03 0.98
C PRO A 36 -3.79 -7.67 -0.22
N VAL A 37 -3.78 -6.42 -0.68
CA VAL A 37 -4.57 -5.95 -1.83
C VAL A 37 -4.18 -6.71 -3.11
N ILE A 38 -2.87 -6.77 -3.43
CA ILE A 38 -2.38 -7.46 -4.62
C ILE A 38 -2.49 -8.98 -4.48
N THR A 39 -2.33 -9.51 -3.27
CA THR A 39 -2.53 -10.95 -3.01
C THR A 39 -3.97 -11.37 -3.29
N GLU A 40 -4.95 -10.57 -2.86
CA GLU A 40 -6.36 -10.81 -3.19
C GLU A 40 -6.61 -10.64 -4.71
N ALA A 41 -6.00 -9.64 -5.36
CA ALA A 41 -6.08 -9.44 -6.81
C ALA A 41 -5.58 -10.66 -7.60
N LYS A 42 -4.44 -11.24 -7.20
CA LYS A 42 -3.92 -12.49 -7.80
C LYS A 42 -4.91 -13.63 -7.66
N ASN A 43 -5.54 -13.78 -6.49
CA ASN A 43 -6.53 -14.83 -6.24
C ASN A 43 -7.82 -14.62 -7.04
N ALA A 44 -8.32 -13.39 -7.09
CA ALA A 44 -9.49 -12.99 -7.87
C ALA A 44 -9.29 -13.28 -9.36
N LEU A 45 -8.15 -12.87 -9.91
CA LEU A 45 -7.76 -13.14 -11.28
C LEU A 45 -7.66 -14.64 -11.59
N ALA A 46 -7.06 -15.43 -10.69
CA ALA A 46 -6.95 -16.88 -10.85
C ALA A 46 -8.33 -17.58 -10.83
N LYS A 47 -9.29 -17.03 -10.09
CA LYS A 47 -10.66 -17.55 -9.97
C LYS A 47 -11.63 -16.97 -11.02
N GLY A 48 -11.24 -15.91 -11.73
CA GLY A 48 -12.14 -15.16 -12.61
C GLY A 48 -13.29 -14.48 -11.86
N ASP A 49 -13.09 -14.15 -10.57
CA ASP A 49 -14.11 -13.56 -9.71
C ASP A 49 -13.62 -12.23 -9.14
N VAL A 50 -14.26 -11.13 -9.55
CA VAL A 50 -13.92 -9.76 -9.11
C VAL A 50 -14.41 -9.46 -7.69
N THR A 51 -15.39 -10.20 -7.19
CA THR A 51 -16.11 -9.90 -5.94
C THR A 51 -15.18 -9.66 -4.73
N PRO A 52 -14.10 -10.46 -4.51
CA PRO A 52 -13.19 -10.24 -3.39
C PRO A 52 -12.45 -8.89 -3.44
N LEU A 53 -12.39 -8.23 -4.60
CA LEU A 53 -11.70 -6.94 -4.77
C LEU A 53 -12.54 -5.76 -4.34
N LEU A 54 -13.87 -5.88 -4.35
CA LEU A 54 -14.77 -4.76 -4.08
C LEU A 54 -14.66 -4.26 -2.64
N LYS A 55 -14.28 -5.13 -1.69
CA LYS A 55 -14.04 -4.75 -0.28
C LYS A 55 -12.86 -3.77 -0.09
N TRP A 56 -11.96 -3.69 -1.07
CA TRP A 56 -10.75 -2.87 -0.99
C TRP A 56 -10.95 -1.45 -1.52
N VAL A 57 -12.12 -1.14 -2.11
CA VAL A 57 -12.38 0.15 -2.76
C VAL A 57 -13.69 0.76 -2.25
N PRO A 58 -13.87 2.08 -2.37
CA PRO A 58 -15.17 2.71 -2.12
C PRO A 58 -16.24 2.19 -3.09
N ALA A 59 -17.49 2.12 -2.63
CA ALA A 59 -18.63 1.68 -3.45
C ALA A 59 -18.75 2.46 -4.77
N ALA A 60 -18.41 3.75 -4.77
CA ALA A 60 -18.45 4.60 -5.97
C ALA A 60 -17.42 4.20 -7.05
N ASP A 61 -16.34 3.51 -6.67
CA ASP A 61 -15.26 3.09 -7.56
C ASP A 61 -15.31 1.59 -7.91
N GLU A 62 -16.25 0.83 -7.35
CA GLU A 62 -16.40 -0.61 -7.64
C GLU A 62 -16.55 -0.89 -9.14
N GLU A 63 -17.33 -0.06 -9.85
CA GLU A 63 -17.55 -0.22 -11.29
C GLU A 63 -16.25 -0.05 -12.09
N LYS A 64 -15.39 0.89 -11.68
CA LYS A 64 -14.06 1.06 -12.30
C LYS A 64 -13.24 -0.22 -12.20
N ILE A 65 -13.28 -0.90 -11.05
CA ILE A 65 -12.56 -2.16 -10.84
C ILE A 65 -13.16 -3.30 -11.67
N LYS A 66 -14.49 -3.40 -11.73
CA LYS A 66 -15.19 -4.41 -12.56
C LYS A 66 -14.83 -4.29 -14.04
N VAL A 67 -14.91 -3.08 -14.58
CA VAL A 67 -14.56 -2.80 -15.99
C VAL A 67 -13.12 -3.19 -16.31
N VAL A 68 -12.15 -2.82 -15.45
CA VAL A 68 -10.75 -3.18 -15.67
C VAL A 68 -10.54 -4.69 -15.54
N PHE A 69 -11.20 -5.34 -14.57
CA PHE A 69 -11.13 -6.79 -14.40
C PHE A 69 -11.61 -7.52 -15.66
N ASP A 70 -12.77 -7.14 -16.20
CA ASP A 70 -13.36 -7.74 -17.40
C ASP A 70 -12.48 -7.54 -18.65
N GLN A 71 -11.74 -6.44 -18.74
CA GLN A 71 -10.76 -6.20 -19.80
C GLN A 71 -9.50 -7.07 -19.64
N VAL A 72 -9.06 -7.31 -18.40
CA VAL A 72 -7.84 -8.06 -18.09
C VAL A 72 -7.99 -9.56 -18.31
N ILE A 73 -9.16 -10.15 -17.98
CA ILE A 73 -9.42 -11.59 -18.11
C ILE A 73 -9.17 -12.17 -19.52
N PRO A 74 -9.64 -11.56 -20.63
CA PRO A 74 -9.33 -12.10 -21.95
C PRO A 74 -7.86 -11.90 -22.33
N VAL A 75 -7.24 -10.76 -21.97
CA VAL A 75 -5.86 -10.43 -22.34
C VAL A 75 -4.85 -11.33 -21.63
N ARG A 76 -5.06 -11.62 -20.35
CA ARG A 76 -4.15 -12.49 -19.58
C ARG A 76 -4.00 -13.90 -20.17
N ASN A 77 -5.01 -14.35 -20.92
CA ASN A 77 -5.02 -15.69 -21.51
C ASN A 77 -4.26 -15.78 -22.84
N LEU A 78 -3.72 -14.66 -23.35
CA LEU A 78 -2.98 -14.62 -24.62
C LEU A 78 -1.51 -15.05 -24.51
N GLY A 79 -1.03 -15.35 -23.30
CA GLY A 79 0.33 -15.82 -23.05
C GLY A 79 0.96 -15.15 -21.83
N SER A 80 2.13 -15.64 -21.39
CA SER A 80 2.78 -15.21 -20.15
C SER A 80 3.12 -13.72 -20.10
N GLN A 81 3.59 -13.14 -21.20
CA GLN A 81 3.90 -11.72 -21.28
C GLN A 81 2.63 -10.85 -21.23
N ALA A 82 1.57 -11.28 -21.92
CA ALA A 82 0.27 -10.60 -21.90
C ALA A 82 -0.37 -10.68 -20.51
N GLN A 83 -0.25 -11.84 -19.84
CA GLN A 83 -0.64 -12.01 -18.45
C GLN A 83 0.07 -11.02 -17.53
N GLU A 84 1.40 -10.93 -17.57
CA GLU A 84 2.10 -10.01 -16.67
C GLU A 84 1.63 -8.55 -16.86
N LEU A 85 1.48 -8.11 -18.10
CA LEU A 85 1.04 -6.75 -18.41
C LEU A 85 -0.40 -6.49 -17.96
N ALA A 86 -1.32 -7.40 -18.25
CA ALA A 86 -2.73 -7.27 -17.88
C ALA A 86 -2.91 -7.30 -16.35
N ASP A 87 -2.20 -8.21 -15.66
CA ASP A 87 -2.23 -8.32 -14.20
C ASP A 87 -1.73 -7.02 -13.56
N ARG A 88 -0.61 -6.47 -14.05
CA ARG A 88 -0.06 -5.20 -13.57
C ARG A 88 -1.01 -4.02 -13.77
N GLN A 89 -1.79 -4.00 -14.85
CA GLN A 89 -2.81 -2.96 -15.07
C GLN A 89 -3.92 -3.01 -14.01
N LEU A 90 -4.42 -4.20 -13.70
CA LEU A 90 -5.40 -4.36 -12.62
C LEU A 90 -4.81 -3.96 -11.27
N PHE A 91 -3.59 -4.43 -10.96
CA PHE A 91 -2.93 -4.11 -9.69
C PHE A 91 -2.72 -2.61 -9.51
N ALA A 92 -2.23 -1.92 -10.54
CA ALA A 92 -2.01 -0.48 -10.49
C ALA A 92 -3.32 0.28 -10.25
N THR A 93 -4.39 -0.10 -10.96
CA THR A 93 -5.70 0.55 -10.82
C THR A 93 -6.31 0.31 -9.44
N LEU A 94 -6.27 -0.92 -8.95
CA LEU A 94 -6.81 -1.29 -7.65
C LEU A 94 -6.05 -0.60 -6.52
N VAL A 95 -4.72 -0.60 -6.57
CA VAL A 95 -3.89 0.08 -5.57
C VAL A 95 -4.10 1.59 -5.61
N GLU A 96 -4.19 2.21 -6.79
CA GLU A 96 -4.47 3.64 -6.91
C GLU A 96 -5.77 4.02 -6.22
N VAL A 97 -6.87 3.31 -6.52
CA VAL A 97 -8.19 3.58 -5.92
C VAL A 97 -8.16 3.33 -4.41
N HIS A 98 -7.58 2.21 -3.97
CA HIS A 98 -7.48 1.86 -2.56
C HIS A 98 -6.70 2.93 -1.78
N ARG A 99 -5.52 3.33 -2.25
CA ARG A 99 -4.69 4.34 -1.59
C ARG A 99 -5.38 5.70 -1.55
N ALA A 100 -6.07 6.08 -2.62
CA ALA A 100 -6.87 7.31 -2.64
C ALA A 100 -7.96 7.30 -1.56
N SER A 101 -8.59 6.14 -1.30
CA SER A 101 -9.59 5.98 -0.23
C SER A 101 -9.01 6.12 1.18
N GLU A 102 -7.72 5.84 1.34
CA GLU A 102 -6.95 6.04 2.57
C GLU A 102 -6.39 7.48 2.69
N GLY A 103 -6.71 8.36 1.75
CA GLY A 103 -6.15 9.72 1.71
C GLY A 103 -4.68 9.78 1.32
N ALA A 104 -4.15 8.70 0.72
CA ALA A 104 -2.75 8.60 0.35
C ALA A 104 -2.56 8.65 -1.18
N PRO A 105 -1.49 9.30 -1.68
CA PRO A 105 -1.20 9.33 -3.10
C PRO A 105 -0.74 7.97 -3.61
N TYR A 106 -1.05 7.68 -4.88
CA TYR A 106 -0.46 6.56 -5.59
C TYR A 106 0.99 6.88 -6.00
N SER A 107 1.94 6.07 -5.55
CA SER A 107 3.37 6.20 -5.86
C SER A 107 3.92 5.02 -6.66
N GLY A 108 3.06 4.24 -7.31
CA GLY A 108 3.44 2.97 -7.92
C GLY A 108 3.28 1.78 -6.96
N ILE A 109 3.39 0.58 -7.52
CA ILE A 109 3.42 -0.68 -6.75
C ILE A 109 4.83 -0.87 -6.17
N LYS A 110 4.93 -1.07 -4.86
CA LYS A 110 6.21 -1.34 -4.18
C LYS A 110 6.70 -2.76 -4.43
N PRO A 111 8.03 -2.99 -4.48
CA PRO A 111 8.59 -4.33 -4.62
C PRO A 111 8.27 -5.19 -3.40
N ALA A 112 8.19 -6.51 -3.62
CA ALA A 112 8.00 -7.48 -2.54
C ALA A 112 9.20 -7.51 -1.58
N GLY A 113 8.96 -7.99 -0.35
CA GLY A 113 9.99 -8.12 0.70
C GLY A 113 10.23 -6.85 1.51
N GLY A 114 9.44 -5.79 1.29
CA GLY A 114 9.53 -4.52 2.01
C GLY A 114 8.60 -4.38 3.22
N ILE A 115 7.80 -5.40 3.54
CA ILE A 115 6.83 -5.35 4.64
C ILE A 115 7.54 -5.58 5.98
N ASP A 116 7.24 -4.74 6.98
CA ASP A 116 7.82 -4.88 8.32
C ASP A 116 7.39 -6.22 8.96
N PRO A 117 8.31 -6.99 9.57
CA PRO A 117 7.97 -8.28 10.18
C PRO A 117 6.89 -8.22 11.28
N ALA A 118 6.74 -7.10 11.98
CA ALA A 118 5.67 -6.92 12.95
C ALA A 118 4.30 -6.75 12.27
N VAL A 119 4.26 -6.09 11.11
CA VAL A 119 3.03 -5.98 10.28
C VAL A 119 2.66 -7.36 9.73
N MET A 120 3.64 -8.11 9.19
CA MET A 120 3.40 -9.49 8.74
C MET A 120 2.86 -10.38 9.87
N ALA A 121 3.39 -10.24 11.09
CA ALA A 121 2.91 -10.98 12.25
C ALA A 121 1.47 -10.59 12.64
N ALA A 122 1.10 -9.31 12.48
CA ALA A 122 -0.25 -8.84 12.73
C ALA A 122 -1.26 -9.41 11.70
N ASP A 123 -0.91 -9.40 10.41
CA ASP A 123 -1.73 -10.01 9.37
C ASP A 123 -1.92 -11.52 9.61
N LEU A 124 -0.85 -12.22 10.00
CA LEU A 124 -0.91 -13.65 10.31
C LEU A 124 -1.78 -13.93 11.53
N ALA A 125 -1.76 -13.04 12.53
CA ALA A 125 -2.61 -13.17 13.71
C ALA A 125 -4.09 -13.06 13.35
N LEU A 126 -4.46 -12.12 12.49
CA LEU A 126 -5.83 -11.99 11.96
C LEU A 126 -6.23 -13.23 11.15
N GLN A 127 -5.35 -13.72 10.28
CA GLN A 127 -5.60 -14.89 9.44
C GLN A 127 -5.81 -16.18 10.27
N LYS A 128 -5.00 -16.39 11.30
CA LYS A 128 -5.08 -17.58 12.17
C LYS A 128 -6.10 -17.45 13.30
N GLY A 129 -6.54 -16.23 13.62
CA GLY A 129 -7.31 -15.96 14.83
C GLY A 129 -6.52 -16.19 16.11
N ASN A 130 -5.18 -16.07 16.07
CA ASN A 130 -4.29 -16.23 17.23
C ASN A 130 -3.26 -15.11 17.28
N ILE A 131 -3.18 -14.39 18.40
CA ILE A 131 -2.31 -13.24 18.63
C ILE A 131 -0.94 -13.57 19.26
N ASP A 132 -0.71 -14.82 19.69
CA ASP A 132 0.46 -15.20 20.52
C ASP A 132 1.80 -14.84 19.86
N ASP A 133 1.95 -15.17 18.57
CA ASP A 133 3.17 -14.87 17.79
C ASP A 133 3.44 -13.36 17.71
N LEU A 134 2.38 -12.56 17.56
CA LEU A 134 2.48 -11.09 17.51
C LEU A 134 2.92 -10.54 18.88
N VAL A 135 2.29 -10.99 19.96
CA VAL A 135 2.62 -10.58 21.33
C VAL A 135 4.07 -10.92 21.67
N ALA A 136 4.51 -12.16 21.38
CA ALA A 136 5.87 -12.59 21.63
C ALA A 136 6.90 -11.70 20.92
N ARG A 137 6.63 -11.34 19.66
CA ARG A 137 7.50 -10.45 18.87
C ARG A 137 7.57 -9.04 19.44
N ILE A 138 6.43 -8.45 19.81
CA ILE A 138 6.38 -7.10 20.38
C ILE A 138 7.15 -7.08 21.70
N THR A 139 6.89 -8.03 22.60
CA THR A 139 7.58 -8.15 23.89
C THR A 139 9.08 -8.28 23.71
N HIS A 140 9.53 -9.17 22.82
CA HIS A 140 10.95 -9.35 22.53
C HIS A 140 11.62 -8.06 22.03
N LYS A 141 10.96 -7.31 21.13
CA LYS A 141 11.48 -6.04 20.61
C LYS A 141 11.59 -4.97 21.69
N PHE A 142 10.61 -4.91 22.60
CA PHE A 142 10.67 -4.02 23.78
C PHE A 142 11.80 -4.41 24.73
N GLU A 143 11.95 -5.68 25.07
CA GLU A 143 13.03 -6.17 25.94
C GLU A 143 14.41 -5.84 25.38
N GLN A 144 14.61 -5.98 24.07
CA GLN A 144 15.86 -5.62 23.40
C GLN A 144 16.14 -4.12 23.36
N SER A 145 15.09 -3.29 23.38
CA SER A 145 15.24 -1.83 23.28
C SER A 145 15.46 -1.17 24.65
N VAL A 146 15.03 -1.83 25.72
CA VAL A 146 15.09 -1.30 27.10
C VAL A 146 16.34 -1.79 27.87
N ARG A 147 16.90 -2.93 27.48
CA ARG A 147 18.15 -3.47 28.04
C ARG A 147 19.36 -2.97 27.28
#